data_AF-A0AA50E118-F1
#
_entry.id   AF-A0AA50E118-F1
#
_cell.length_a   1.000
_cell.length_b   1.000
_cell.length_c   1.000
_cell.angle_alpha   90.00
_cell.angle_beta   90.00
_cell.angle_gamma   90.00
#
_symmetry.space_group_name_H-M   'P 1'
#
loop_
_entity.id
_entity.type
_entity.pdbx_description
1 polymer ?
#
loop_
_entity_poly.entity_id
_entity_poly.type
_entity_poly.pdbx_seq_one_letter_code
_entity_poly.pdbx_strand_id
1 'polypeptide(L)'
;MDVYRPQRWKEGKTPVLVFSHGLASRPEDFDNAAEKMASYGFVVALPQHPGSDILQAQALLNRTSRQGYYPTEFIDRPKDISYVIDELERRNASEFGDRLNLTQVGVGATPLGVMAR
;
A
#
# COMPACT_ATOMS: atom_id res chain seq x y z
N MET A 1 -0.77 8.21 -1.80
CA MET A 1 -0.75 6.77 -2.13
C MET A 1 -0.47 6.67 -3.61
N ASP A 2 0.49 5.83 -3.97
CA ASP A 2 0.80 5.60 -5.38
C ASP A 2 -0.15 4.52 -5.92
N VAL A 3 -0.68 4.78 -7.11
CA VAL A 3 -1.64 3.89 -7.77
C VAL A 3 -1.16 3.58 -9.17
N TYR A 4 -0.80 2.32 -9.38
CA TYR A 4 -0.39 1.79 -10.67
C TYR A 4 -1.61 1.30 -11.44
N ARG A 5 -1.72 1.77 -12.68
CA ARG A 5 -2.86 1.50 -13.56
C ARG A 5 -2.46 0.53 -14.66
N PRO A 6 -3.34 -0.39 -15.07
CA PRO A 6 -3.04 -1.27 -16.18
C PRO A 6 -2.96 -0.48 -17.48
N GLN A 7 -1.98 -0.80 -18.32
CA GLN A 7 -1.86 -0.20 -19.66
C GLN A 7 -3.02 -0.64 -20.58
N ARG A 8 -3.57 -1.83 -20.32
CA ARG A 8 -4.75 -2.35 -20.99
C ARG A 8 -5.79 -2.77 -19.96
N TRP A 9 -6.92 -2.07 -19.95
CA TRP A 9 -8.07 -2.42 -19.12
C TRP A 9 -8.68 -3.74 -19.63
N LYS A 10 -9.03 -4.62 -18.70
CA LYS A 10 -9.79 -5.84 -19.00
C LYS A 10 -11.27 -5.49 -19.14
N GLU A 11 -12.02 -6.33 -19.86
CA GLU A 11 -13.48 -6.22 -19.87
C GLU A 11 -14.05 -6.51 -18.47
N GLY A 12 -15.10 -5.79 -18.09
CA GLY A 12 -15.71 -5.89 -16.76
C GLY A 12 -14.96 -5.11 -15.67
N LYS A 13 -15.16 -5.51 -14.41
CA LYS A 13 -14.50 -4.88 -13.26
C LYS A 13 -13.06 -5.36 -13.13
N THR A 14 -12.14 -4.42 -12.97
CA THR A 14 -10.70 -4.61 -12.84
C THR A 14 -10.34 -4.96 -11.40
N PRO A 15 -9.60 -6.07 -11.16
CA PRO A 15 -9.19 -6.45 -9.82
C PRO A 15 -8.21 -5.43 -9.22
N VAL A 16 -8.35 -5.19 -7.92
CA VAL A 16 -7.52 -4.27 -7.16
C VAL A 16 -6.64 -5.05 -6.19
N LEU A 17 -5.35 -4.69 -6.15
CA LEU A 17 -4.38 -5.16 -5.17
C LEU A 17 -3.90 -4.00 -4.30
N VAL A 18 -3.78 -4.22 -3.00
CA VAL A 18 -3.15 -3.29 -2.06
C VAL A 18 -1.91 -3.95 -1.47
N PHE A 19 -0.73 -3.33 -1.58
CA PHE A 19 0.51 -3.87 -1.00
C PHE A 19 1.02 -3.00 0.14
N SER A 20 0.99 -3.54 1.36
CA SER A 20 1.53 -2.92 2.56
C SER A 20 3.01 -3.22 2.68
N HIS A 21 3.86 -2.18 2.65
CA HIS A 21 5.28 -2.33 2.94
C HIS A 21 5.54 -2.72 4.40
N GLY A 22 6.71 -3.30 4.66
CA GLY A 22 7.12 -3.80 5.98
C GLY A 22 7.79 -2.73 6.84
N LEU A 23 8.42 -3.17 7.92
CA LEU A 23 9.16 -2.32 8.85
C LEU A 23 10.35 -1.63 8.15
N ALA A 24 10.55 -0.35 8.44
CA ALA A 24 11.64 0.47 7.92
C ALA A 24 11.72 0.52 6.39
N SER A 25 10.62 0.18 5.70
CA SER A 25 10.49 0.18 4.24
C SER A 25 9.53 1.30 3.82
N ARG A 26 9.26 1.39 2.53
CA ARG A 26 8.42 2.43 1.90
C ARG A 26 7.67 1.86 0.69
N PRO A 27 6.57 2.49 0.24
CA PRO A 27 5.80 2.07 -0.92
C PRO A 27 6.67 1.79 -2.15
N GLU A 28 7.64 2.66 -2.41
CA GLU A 28 8.48 2.66 -3.61
C GLU A 28 9.35 1.41 -3.75
N ASP A 29 9.59 0.69 -2.65
CA ASP A 29 10.32 -0.58 -2.69
C ASP A 29 9.54 -1.66 -3.50
N PHE A 30 8.26 -1.43 -3.82
CA PHE A 30 7.40 -2.32 -4.60
C PHE A 30 7.12 -1.84 -6.03
N ASP A 31 7.69 -0.72 -6.49
CA ASP A 31 7.34 -0.12 -7.78
C ASP A 31 7.45 -1.11 -8.95
N ASN A 32 8.58 -1.81 -9.07
CA ASN A 32 8.78 -2.83 -10.11
C ASN A 32 7.73 -3.95 -10.08
N ALA A 33 7.34 -4.38 -8.87
CA ALA A 33 6.32 -5.41 -8.70
C ALA A 33 4.92 -4.87 -9.04
N ALA A 34 4.62 -3.64 -8.64
CA ALA A 34 3.36 -2.97 -8.93
C ALA A 34 3.19 -2.72 -10.43
N GLU A 35 4.23 -2.25 -11.12
CA GLU A 35 4.27 -2.12 -12.58
C GLU A 35 4.04 -3.49 -13.26
N LYS A 36 4.71 -4.53 -12.78
CA LYS A 36 4.55 -5.88 -13.34
C LYS A 36 3.12 -6.39 -13.18
N MET A 37 2.52 -6.24 -12.02
CA MET A 37 1.12 -6.63 -11.79
C MET A 37 0.16 -5.77 -12.61
N ALA A 38 0.41 -4.47 -12.72
CA ALA A 38 -0.38 -3.59 -13.58
C ALA A 38 -0.32 -4.02 -15.05
N SER A 39 0.84 -4.48 -15.54
CA SER A 39 0.97 -5.05 -16.89
C SER A 39 0.12 -6.32 -17.10
N TYR A 40 -0.26 -7.01 -16.02
CA TYR A 40 -1.19 -8.15 -16.05
C TYR A 40 -2.66 -7.77 -15.86
N GLY A 41 -2.99 -6.48 -15.82
CA GLY A 41 -4.36 -5.99 -15.77
C GLY A 41 -4.92 -5.85 -14.37
N PHE A 42 -4.08 -5.59 -13.37
CA PHE A 42 -4.49 -5.21 -12.01
C PHE A 42 -4.37 -3.69 -11.83
N VAL A 43 -5.21 -3.11 -10.98
CA VAL A 43 -4.89 -1.82 -10.35
C VAL A 43 -4.19 -2.11 -9.04
N VAL A 44 -3.06 -1.47 -8.79
CA VAL A 44 -2.25 -1.72 -7.59
C VAL A 44 -2.08 -0.43 -6.81
N ALA A 45 -2.45 -0.44 -5.54
CA ALA A 45 -2.26 0.69 -4.63
C ALA A 45 -1.19 0.35 -3.59
N LEU A 46 -0.28 1.29 -3.36
CA LEU A 46 0.81 1.19 -2.39
C LEU A 46 0.59 2.23 -1.27
N PRO A 47 -0.05 1.87 -0.14
CA PRO A 47 -0.18 2.73 1.02
C PRO A 47 1.18 3.03 1.68
N GLN A 48 1.31 4.27 2.16
CA GLN A 48 2.33 4.67 3.12
C GLN A 48 1.82 4.38 4.53
N HIS A 49 2.68 3.87 5.41
CA HIS A 49 2.36 3.62 6.82
C HIS A 49 3.31 4.37 7.77
N PRO A 50 2.98 5.64 8.12
CA PRO A 50 3.78 6.43 9.04
C PRO A 50 3.87 5.78 10.42
N GLY A 51 5.05 5.81 11.04
CA GLY A 51 5.23 5.25 12.38
C GLY A 51 5.84 3.86 12.41
N SER A 52 6.12 3.26 11.26
CA SER A 52 7.02 2.11 11.11
C SER A 52 7.72 2.05 9.74
N ASP A 53 7.67 3.15 8.99
CA ASP A 53 8.28 3.31 7.69
C ASP A 53 9.77 3.68 7.77
N ILE A 54 10.37 3.89 6.61
CA ILE A 54 11.76 4.34 6.48
C ILE A 54 12.01 5.66 7.23
N LEU A 55 11.02 6.57 7.31
CA LEU A 55 11.17 7.83 8.02
C LEU A 55 11.24 7.62 9.52
N GLN A 56 10.42 6.72 10.07
CA GLN A 56 10.50 6.33 11.48
C GLN A 56 11.85 5.67 11.80
N ALA A 57 12.35 4.81 10.91
CA ALA A 57 13.66 4.18 11.07
C ALA A 57 14.80 5.22 11.07
N GLN A 58 14.75 6.19 10.15
CA GLN A 58 15.68 7.32 10.12
C GLN A 58 15.59 8.19 11.39
N ALA A 59 14.37 8.44 11.89
CA ALA A 59 14.18 9.19 13.13
C ALA A 59 14.80 8.47 14.34
N LEU A 60 14.72 7.14 14.40
CA LEU A 60 15.40 6.35 15.44
C LEU A 60 16.92 6.49 15.33
N LEU A 61 17.49 6.34 14.13
CA LEU A 61 18.94 6.47 13.89
C LEU A 61 19.46 7.87 14.23
N ASN A 62 18.67 8.90 13.91
CA ASN A 62 18.97 10.30 14.21
C ASN A 62 18.64 10.70 15.66
N ARG A 63 18.16 9.76 16.49
CA ARG A 63 17.77 9.97 17.90
C ARG A 63 16.66 11.02 18.09
N THR A 64 15.90 11.33 17.05
CA THR A 64 14.71 12.19 17.11
C THR A 64 13.46 11.39 17.47
N SER A 65 13.51 10.06 17.31
CA SER A 65 12.55 9.11 17.87
C SER A 65 13.23 8.16 18.86
N ARG A 66 12.45 7.63 19.82
CA ARG A 66 12.89 6.61 20.78
C ARG A 66 12.40 5.20 20.43
N GLN A 67 11.61 5.05 19.37
CA GLN A 67 10.96 3.80 19.00
C GLN A 67 11.19 3.52 17.52
N GLY A 68 11.55 2.28 17.17
CA GLY A 68 11.70 1.87 15.77
C GLY A 68 10.38 1.73 15.02
N TYR A 69 9.29 1.47 15.76
CA TYR A 69 7.92 1.55 15.29
C TYR A 69 6.97 1.77 16.47
N TYR A 70 5.75 2.26 16.22
CA TYR A 70 4.73 2.38 17.27
C TYR A 70 3.94 1.07 17.47
N PRO A 71 3.61 0.68 18.70
CA PRO A 71 2.76 -0.49 18.95
C PRO A 71 1.37 -0.41 18.30
N THR A 72 0.87 0.80 18.03
CA THR A 72 -0.43 1.02 17.40
C THR A 72 -0.47 0.62 15.93
N GLU A 73 0.68 0.36 15.31
CA GLU A 73 0.78 -0.02 13.89
C GLU A 73 -0.02 -1.29 13.53
N PHE A 74 -0.24 -2.19 14.49
CA PHE A 74 -1.09 -3.37 14.30
C PHE A 74 -2.58 -3.03 14.16
N ILE A 75 -2.97 -1.82 14.55
CA ILE A 75 -4.31 -1.27 14.44
C ILE A 75 -4.36 -0.25 13.29
N ASP A 76 -3.34 0.59 13.17
CA ASP A 76 -3.33 1.71 12.24
C ASP A 76 -3.12 1.24 10.78
N ARG A 77 -2.27 0.24 10.54
CA ARG A 77 -2.05 -0.27 9.17
C ARG A 77 -3.29 -0.89 8.53
N PRO A 78 -4.11 -1.72 9.24
CA PRO A 78 -5.41 -2.12 8.73
C PRO A 78 -6.33 -0.94 8.39
N LYS A 79 -6.32 0.13 9.20
CA LYS A 79 -7.12 1.34 8.92
C LYS A 79 -6.61 2.08 7.70
N ASP A 80 -5.30 2.19 7.51
CA ASP A 80 -4.71 2.78 6.31
C ASP A 80 -5.13 2.01 5.05
N ILE A 81 -5.17 0.68 5.11
CA ILE A 81 -5.66 -0.16 4.01
C ILE A 81 -7.15 0.13 3.73
N SER A 82 -7.99 0.18 4.77
CA SER A 82 -9.40 0.56 4.62
C SER A 82 -9.54 1.94 3.98
N TYR A 83 -8.78 2.92 4.47
CA TYR A 83 -8.77 4.27 3.91
C TYR A 83 -8.38 4.30 2.43
N VAL A 84 -7.38 3.50 2.01
CA VAL A 84 -7.01 3.37 0.60
C VAL A 84 -8.17 2.82 -0.24
N ILE A 85 -8.88 1.82 0.26
CA ILE A 85 -10.02 1.22 -0.45
C ILE A 85 -11.17 2.23 -0.58
N ASP A 86 -11.50 2.94 0.51
CA ASP A 86 -12.52 4.00 0.52
C ASP A 86 -12.15 5.13 -0.45
N GLU A 87 -10.88 5.51 -0.50
CA GLU A 87 -10.40 6.55 -1.39
C GLU A 87 -10.40 6.12 -2.86
N LEU A 88 -10.11 4.84 -3.15
CA LEU A 88 -10.29 4.28 -4.48
C LEU A 88 -11.76 4.23 -4.89
N GLU A 89 -12.68 3.95 -3.96
CA GLU A 89 -14.13 3.99 -4.20
C GLU A 89 -14.58 5.41 -4.56
N ARG A 90 -14.19 6.40 -3.75
CA ARG A 90 -14.50 7.80 -3.98
C ARG A 90 -14.01 8.30 -5.34
N ARG A 91 -12.87 7.81 -5.81
CA ARG A 91 -12.26 8.18 -7.10
C ARG A 91 -12.72 7.33 -8.28
N ASN A 92 -13.43 6.22 -8.04
CA ASN A 92 -13.71 5.20 -9.05
C ASN A 92 -14.41 5.78 -10.29
N ALA A 93 -15.46 6.57 -10.09
CA ALA A 93 -16.23 7.17 -11.18
C ALA A 93 -15.38 8.17 -11.99
N SER A 94 -14.72 9.11 -11.31
CA SER A 94 -14.01 10.22 -11.97
C SER A 94 -12.66 9.86 -12.56
N GLU A 95 -11.91 8.95 -11.93
CA GLU A 95 -10.53 8.63 -12.33
C GLU A 95 -10.38 7.28 -13.03
N PHE A 96 -11.31 6.35 -12.76
CA PHE A 96 -11.22 4.96 -13.23
C PHE A 96 -12.41 4.55 -14.10
N GLY A 97 -13.40 5.43 -14.30
CA GLY A 97 -14.59 5.18 -15.13
C GLY A 97 -15.44 4.03 -14.61
N ASP A 98 -15.59 3.94 -13.28
CA ASP A 98 -16.31 2.86 -12.57
C ASP A 98 -15.77 1.47 -12.89
N ARG A 99 -14.48 1.33 -13.21
CA ARG A 99 -13.88 0.04 -13.58
C ARG A 99 -13.39 -0.76 -12.39
N LEU A 100 -13.21 -0.20 -11.19
CA LEU A 100 -12.58 -0.94 -10.09
C LEU A 100 -13.52 -1.98 -9.46
N ASN A 101 -13.00 -3.19 -9.22
CA ASN A 101 -13.63 -4.18 -8.34
C ASN A 101 -13.19 -3.93 -6.89
N LEU A 102 -14.03 -3.23 -6.12
CA LEU A 102 -13.73 -2.87 -4.73
C LEU A 102 -14.47 -3.75 -3.70
N THR A 103 -15.31 -4.68 -4.16
CA THR A 103 -15.95 -5.67 -3.28
C THR A 103 -15.05 -6.87 -3.01
N GLN A 104 -14.00 -7.07 -3.82
CA GLN A 104 -13.01 -8.13 -3.67
C GLN A 104 -11.61 -7.57 -3.95
N VAL A 105 -10.97 -7.07 -2.91
CA VAL A 105 -9.61 -6.50 -2.96
C VAL A 105 -8.61 -7.53 -2.44
N GLY A 106 -7.55 -7.79 -3.21
CA GLY A 106 -6.42 -8.59 -2.74
C GLY A 106 -5.46 -7.74 -1.91
N VAL A 107 -5.00 -8.24 -0.77
CA VAL A 107 -4.02 -7.54 0.08
C VAL A 107 -2.77 -8.40 0.22
N GLY A 108 -1.62 -7.82 -0.08
CA GLY A 108 -0.30 -8.39 0.18
C GLY A 108 0.47 -7.53 1.18
N ALA A 109 1.33 -8.15 2.00
CA ALA A 109 2.15 -7.42 2.95
C ALA A 109 3.52 -8.08 3.15
N THR A 110 4.56 -7.28 3.37
CA THR A 110 5.83 -7.79 3.91
C THR A 110 5.87 -7.66 5.43
N PRO A 111 6.71 -8.46 6.12
CA PRO A 111 6.71 -8.49 7.58
C PRO A 111 7.04 -7.13 8.21
N LEU A 112 6.24 -6.78 9.22
CA LEU A 112 6.53 -5.66 10.14
C LEU A 112 7.56 -6.05 11.23
N GLY A 113 7.95 -7.31 11.31
CA GLY A 113 8.81 -7.83 12.37
C GLY A 113 9.90 -8.74 11.85
N VAL A 114 11.11 -8.22 11.70
CA VAL A 114 12.34 -9.00 11.86
C VAL A 114 13.28 -8.20 12.73
N MET A 115 13.37 -8.55 14.02
CA MET A 115 14.49 -8.10 14.85
C MET A 115 15.67 -9.00 14.52
N ALA A 116 16.62 -8.50 13.76
CA ALA A 116 17.96 -9.09 13.79
C ALA A 116 18.49 -8.94 15.22
N ARG A 117 18.88 -10.07 15.82
CA ARG A 117 19.58 -10.11 17.10
C ARG A 117 20.92 -9.38 17.02
#